data_AF-A0A5R8VTG4-F1
#
_entry.id   AF-A0A5R8VTG4-F1
#
_cell.length_a   1.000
_cell.length_b   1.000
_cell.length_c   1.000
_cell.angle_alpha   90.00
_cell.angle_beta   90.00
_cell.angle_gamma   90.00
#
_symmetry.space_group_name_H-M   'P 1'
#
loop_
_entity.id
_entity.type
_entity.pdbx_description
1 polymer ?
#
loop_
_entity_poly.entity_id
_entity_poly.type
_entity_poly.pdbx_seq_one_letter_code
_entity_poly.pdbx_strand_id
1 'polypeptide(L)' 'MTLDQLKATFAGKRVQYVGMYGKTDGPVGKVWRVTKGGVWVTFANGDRQQLHPEGLRVIN' A
#
# COMPACT_ATOMS: atom_id res chain seq x y z
N MET A 1 -5.76 9.40 -8.11
CA MET A 1 -6.91 8.69 -7.51
C MET A 1 -7.54 9.56 -6.43
N THR A 2 -8.87 9.54 -6.28
CA THR A 2 -9.56 10.17 -5.14
C THR A 2 -9.38 9.36 -3.86
N LEU A 3 -9.69 9.94 -2.69
CA LEU A 3 -9.64 9.21 -1.42
C LEU A 3 -10.53 7.97 -1.43
N ASP A 4 -11.74 8.08 -1.98
CA ASP A 4 -12.70 6.98 -2.02
C ASP A 4 -12.24 5.85 -2.94
N GLN A 5 -11.63 6.20 -4.09
CA GLN A 5 -10.98 5.22 -4.96
C GLN A 5 -9.83 4.50 -4.23
N LEU A 6 -8.96 5.24 -3.52
CA LEU A 6 -7.88 4.64 -2.76
C LEU A 6 -8.39 3.70 -1.67
N LYS A 7 -9.45 4.10 -0.94
CA LYS A 7 -10.06 3.25 0.08
C LYS A 7 -10.65 1.98 -0.52
N ALA A 8 -11.38 2.11 -1.63
CA ALA A 8 -11.96 0.96 -2.33
C ALA A 8 -10.89 -0.03 -2.82
N THR A 9 -9.75 0.48 -3.31
CA THR A 9 -8.66 -0.36 -3.81
C THR A 9 -7.84 -1.02 -2.69
N PHE A 10 -7.47 -0.26 -1.65
CA PHE A 10 -6.42 -0.69 -0.71
C PHE A 10 -6.91 -1.05 0.69
N ALA A 11 -8.06 -0.55 1.15
CA ALA A 11 -8.44 -0.68 2.56
C ALA A 11 -8.55 -2.16 2.99
N GLY A 12 -7.80 -2.53 4.04
CA GLY A 12 -7.78 -3.88 4.61
C GLY A 12 -7.09 -4.96 3.75
N LYS A 13 -6.56 -4.60 2.57
CA LYS A 13 -5.91 -5.54 1.66
C LYS A 13 -4.44 -5.79 2.04
N ARG A 14 -3.88 -6.88 1.53
CA ARG A 14 -2.43 -7.11 1.49
C ARG A 14 -1.87 -6.47 0.23
N VAL A 15 -0.71 -5.85 0.36
CA VAL A 15 -0.03 -5.16 -0.73
C VAL A 15 1.44 -5.53 -0.76
N GLN A 16 2.01 -5.60 -1.94
CA GLN A 16 3.44 -5.69 -2.18
C GLN A 16 3.95 -4.31 -2.60
N TYR A 17 5.06 -3.87 -2.00
CA TYR A 17 5.75 -2.69 -2.48
C TYR A 17 6.48 -3.02 -3.79
N VAL A 18 6.14 -2.31 -4.86
CA VAL A 18 6.71 -2.54 -6.20
C VAL A 18 7.60 -1.41 -6.71
N GLY A 19 7.82 -0.38 -5.88
CA GLY A 19 8.53 0.83 -6.27
C GLY A 19 7.73 1.69 -7.26
N MET A 20 8.17 2.93 -7.47
CA MET A 20 7.44 3.91 -8.33
C MET A 20 7.25 3.45 -9.78
N TYR A 21 8.05 2.49 -10.24
CA TYR A 21 7.98 1.95 -11.61
C TYR A 21 7.46 0.51 -11.69
N GLY A 22 7.04 -0.09 -10.57
CA GLY A 22 6.50 -1.45 -10.56
C GLY A 22 7.50 -2.57 -10.88
N LYS A 23 8.81 -2.31 -10.75
CA LYS A 23 9.88 -3.23 -11.17
C LYS A 23 10.53 -4.01 -10.03
N THR A 24 10.11 -3.78 -8.79
CA THR A 24 10.72 -4.41 -7.61
C THR A 24 9.74 -5.39 -6.99
N ASP A 25 10.20 -6.56 -6.58
CA ASP A 25 9.44 -7.44 -5.68
C ASP A 25 9.82 -7.12 -4.24
N GLY A 26 9.35 -5.96 -3.77
CA GLY A 26 9.65 -5.45 -2.44
C GLY A 26 8.85 -6.14 -1.32
N PRO A 27 8.97 -5.63 -0.08
CA PRO A 27 8.31 -6.23 1.07
C PRO A 27 6.79 -6.21 0.93
N VAL A 28 6.17 -7.27 1.46
CA VAL A 28 4.71 -7.41 1.57
C VAL A 28 4.24 -6.91 2.92
N GLY A 29 3.12 -6.19 2.93
CA GLY A 29 2.48 -5.74 4.15
C GLY A 29 0.96 -5.68 4.05
N LYS A 30 0.31 -5.37 5.19
CA LYS A 30 -1.14 -5.21 5.28
C LYS A 30 -1.48 -3.73 5.38
N VAL A 31 -2.45 -3.28 4.59
CA VAL A 31 -2.92 -1.90 4.64
C VAL A 31 -3.63 -1.67 5.97
N TRP A 32 -3.09 -0.75 6.77
CA TRP A 32 -3.65 -0.32 8.05
C TRP A 32 -4.60 0.86 7.89
N ARG A 33 -4.23 1.84 7.05
CA ARG A 33 -5.04 3.06 6.84
C ARG A 33 -4.81 3.62 5.44
N VAL A 34 -5.87 4.19 4.86
CA VAL A 34 -5.79 4.94 3.61
C VAL A 34 -6.13 6.41 3.87
N THR A 35 -5.31 7.32 3.37
CA THR A 35 -5.46 8.77 3.54
C THR A 35 -5.31 9.49 2.19
N LYS A 36 -5.64 10.79 2.15
CA LYS A 36 -5.41 11.61 0.94
C LYS A 36 -3.94 11.72 0.56
N GLY A 37 -3.02 11.57 1.52
CA GLY A 37 -1.58 11.62 1.28
C GLY A 37 -0.93 10.29 0.95
N GLY A 38 -1.66 9.16 0.99
CA GLY A 38 -1.09 7.84 0.70
C GLY A 38 -1.67 6.70 1.52
N VAL A 39 -1.06 5.53 1.35
CA VAL A 39 -1.49 4.25 1.94
C VAL A 39 -0.51 3.87 3.04
N TRP A 40 -1.02 3.70 4.25
CA TRP A 40 -0.25 3.21 5.38
C TRP A 40 -0.27 1.69 5.40
N VAL A 41 0.91 1.10 5.39
CA VAL A 41 1.14 -0.35 5.34
C VAL A 41 1.90 -0.77 6.58
N THR A 42 1.40 -1.82 7.25
CA THR A 42 2.10 -2.52 8.32
C THR A 42 2.87 -3.69 7.73
N PHE A 43 4.18 -3.74 7.94
CA PHE A 43 5.06 -4.82 7.51
C PHE A 43 5.17 -5.92 8.56
N ALA A 44 5.81 -7.04 8.19
CA ALA A 44 5.95 -8.22 9.04
C ALA A 44 6.74 -7.95 10.33
N ASN A 45 7.64 -6.96 10.31
CA ASN A 45 8.41 -6.52 11.49
C ASN A 45 7.60 -5.60 12.44
N GLY A 46 6.34 -5.29 12.11
CA GLY A 46 5.48 -4.40 12.88
C GLY A 46 5.58 -2.93 12.49
N ASP A 47 6.56 -2.55 11.66
CA ASP A 47 6.73 -1.18 11.21
C ASP A 47 5.57 -0.73 10.34
N ARG A 48 5.22 0.55 10.48
CA ARG A 48 4.20 1.21 9.66
C ARG A 48 4.85 2.29 8.82
N GLN A 49 4.66 2.21 7.52
CA GLN A 49 5.14 3.24 6.60
C GLN A 49 4.01 3.75 5.72
N GLN A 50 4.07 5.04 5.41
CA GLN A 50 3.23 5.67 4.40
C GLN A 50 3.88 5.50 3.03
N LEU A 51 3.15 4.91 2.10
CA LEU A 51 3.62 4.64 0.74
C LEU A 51 2.72 5.30 -0.28
N HIS A 52 3.32 5.69 -1.41
CA HIS A 52 2.58 6.20 -2.55
C HIS A 52 1.77 5.04 -3.18
N PRO A 53 0.48 5.23 -3.48
CA PRO A 53 -0.37 4.17 -4.01
C PRO A 53 0.13 3.58 -5.34
N GLU A 54 0.82 4.38 -6.16
CA GLU A 54 1.41 3.90 -7.44
C GLU A 54 2.57 2.91 -7.24
N GLY A 55 3.21 2.94 -6.07
CA GLY A 55 4.26 1.99 -5.70
C GLY A 55 3.74 0.72 -5.04
N LEU A 56 2.43 0.48 -5.06
CA LEU A 56 1.79 -0.64 -4.39
C LEU A 56 1.00 -1.50 -5.36
N ARG A 57 1.13 -2.82 -5.21
CA ARG A 57 0.30 -3.80 -5.89
C ARG A 57 -0.52 -4.56 -4.87
N VAL A 58 -1.84 -4.59 -5.05
CA VAL A 58 -2.72 -5.45 -4.23
C VAL A 58 -2.45 -6.90 -4.60
N ILE A 59 -2.28 -7.73 -3.58
CA ILE A 59 -2.09 -9.18 -3.71
C ILE A 59 -3.19 -9.89 -2.92
N ASN A 60 -3.61 -11.06 -3.41
CA ASN A 60 -4.59 -11.92 -2.74
C ASN A 60 -3.96 -12.68 -1.58
#